data_AF-A0A965QBX4-F1
#
_entry.id   AF-A0A965QBX4-F1
#
_cell.length_a   1.000
_cell.length_b   1.000
_cell.length_c   1.000
_cell.angle_alpha   90.00
_cell.angle_beta   90.00
_cell.angle_gamma   90.00
#
_symmetry.space_group_name_H-M   'P 1'
#
loop_
_entity.id
_entity.type
_entity.pdbx_description
1 polymer ?
#
loop_
_entity_poly.entity_id
_entity_poly.type
_entity_poly.pdbx_seq_one_letter_code
_entity_poly.pdbx_strand_id
1 'polypeptide(L)'
;MDDDAQVARELARLDRGESRVCPHLHLAWASGDRGAIRGVLGPGLDGIRGVEAVARRIVGNRDGARVTIRIVVTGPESTGKSTLAAVLGDRLRAPVVPEAARRYAEAQLETDPAHTLLATDVAPIARLAMSLEEQAMAARPAVAVFDTDLVSTVVYARHYYGSAPAWVEAEARQRRGDLYLLCATDLPWTADGIRDRPSAREELLRAFGDAMCEFGCTAEWVEGTGVARLESAVRALGQHDITRPLGEVLT
;
A
#
# COMPACT_ATOMS: atom_id res chain seq x y z
N MET A 1 20.43 -9.96 7.89
CA MET A 1 20.62 -9.10 9.07
C MET A 1 21.76 -8.12 8.79
N ASP A 2 21.52 -7.11 7.93
CA ASP A 2 22.26 -5.83 7.91
C ASP A 2 21.70 -4.79 6.90
N ASP A 3 20.69 -5.12 6.07
CA ASP A 3 20.14 -4.16 5.08
C ASP A 3 19.43 -2.95 5.73
N ASP A 4 18.63 -3.17 6.78
CA ASP A 4 17.92 -2.07 7.47
C ASP A 4 18.90 -1.13 8.20
N ALA A 5 19.99 -1.69 8.73
CA ALA A 5 21.04 -0.91 9.37
C ALA A 5 21.91 -0.17 8.35
N GLN A 6 22.06 -0.70 7.13
CA GLN A 6 22.76 -0.03 6.03
C GLN A 6 21.95 1.14 5.46
N VAL A 7 20.63 0.95 5.28
CA VAL A 7 19.70 2.00 4.83
C VAL A 7 19.55 3.10 5.89
N ALA A 8 19.42 2.75 7.16
CA ALA A 8 19.40 3.74 8.26
C ALA A 8 20.72 4.53 8.36
N ARG A 9 21.86 3.89 8.08
CA ARG A 9 23.18 4.54 8.04
C ARG A 9 23.37 5.45 6.82
N GLU A 10 22.78 5.11 5.67
CA GLU A 10 22.77 5.96 4.48
C GLU A 10 21.90 7.21 4.65
N LEU A 11 20.71 7.06 5.24
CA LEU A 11 19.83 8.19 5.55
C LEU A 11 20.45 9.14 6.59
N ALA A 12 21.15 8.60 7.61
CA ALA A 12 21.87 9.39 8.60
C ALA A 12 23.14 10.09 8.05
N ARG A 13 23.65 9.68 6.89
CA ARG A 13 24.77 10.35 6.19
C ARG A 13 24.30 11.54 5.35
N LEU A 14 23.10 11.46 4.78
CA LEU A 14 22.49 12.54 3.99
C LEU A 14 22.10 13.75 4.86
N ASP A 15 21.76 13.53 6.13
CA ASP A 15 21.38 14.58 7.09
C ASP A 15 22.57 15.47 7.54
N ARG A 16 23.82 15.03 7.30
CA ARG A 16 25.06 15.77 7.68
C ARG A 16 25.68 16.61 6.57
N GLY A 17 25.06 16.70 5.38
CA GLY A 17 25.48 17.64 4.34
C GLY A 17 26.83 17.35 3.66
N GLU A 18 27.47 16.20 3.90
CA GLU A 18 28.75 15.85 3.27
C GLU A 18 28.53 15.19 1.90
N SER A 19 28.35 16.02 0.88
CA SER A 19 28.32 15.58 -0.53
C SER A 19 29.72 15.20 -1.01
N ARG A 20 29.91 13.94 -1.42
CA ARG A 20 30.80 13.58 -2.52
C ARG A 20 30.15 12.52 -3.39
N VAL A 21 29.71 12.97 -4.56
CA VAL A 21 29.17 12.16 -5.66
C VAL A 21 30.20 11.08 -6.03
N CYS A 22 29.81 9.80 -5.96
CA CYS A 22 30.59 8.72 -6.55
C CYS A 22 30.37 8.71 -8.09
N PRO A 23 31.45 8.80 -8.89
CA PRO A 23 31.38 9.23 -10.30
C PRO A 23 31.11 8.10 -11.31
N HIS A 24 30.32 7.07 -10.98
CA HIS A 24 30.11 5.94 -11.91
C HIS A 24 28.66 5.44 -12.08
N LEU A 25 27.64 6.15 -11.57
CA LEU A 25 26.27 5.85 -11.99
C LEU A 25 25.96 6.66 -13.26
N HIS A 26 26.08 6.00 -14.41
CA HIS A 26 25.63 6.54 -15.69
C HIS A 26 24.15 6.96 -15.58
N LEU A 27 23.92 8.26 -15.69
CA LEU A 27 22.63 8.86 -16.01
C LEU A 27 22.17 8.38 -17.38
N ALA A 28 21.15 7.52 -17.39
CA ALA A 28 20.19 7.29 -18.46
C ALA A 28 19.04 6.50 -17.81
N TRP A 29 17.89 7.07 -17.48
CA TRP A 29 16.96 7.69 -18.42
C TRP A 29 16.21 8.88 -17.83
N ALA A 30 16.26 9.97 -18.59
CA ALA A 30 15.22 10.97 -18.63
C ALA A 30 14.10 10.50 -19.58
N SER A 31 12.88 11.05 -19.38
CA SER A 31 11.62 10.79 -20.10
C SER A 31 11.13 9.34 -19.99
N GLY A 32 10.06 9.05 -19.26
CA GLY A 32 8.74 9.65 -19.46
C GLY A 32 8.00 8.79 -20.47
N ASP A 33 7.28 7.78 -19.98
CA ASP A 33 6.20 7.21 -20.78
C ASP A 33 5.02 6.79 -19.90
N ARG A 34 4.13 7.76 -19.64
CA ARG A 34 2.80 7.50 -19.09
C ARG A 34 1.95 6.61 -20.02
N GLY A 35 2.40 6.38 -21.26
CA GLY A 35 1.72 5.58 -22.28
C GLY A 35 1.78 4.07 -22.06
N ALA A 36 2.87 3.55 -21.50
CA ALA A 36 3.01 2.11 -21.27
C ALA A 36 1.99 1.58 -20.23
N ILE A 37 1.70 2.38 -19.20
CA ILE A 37 0.70 2.06 -18.16
C ILE A 37 -0.73 2.22 -18.70
N ARG A 38 -0.99 3.26 -19.51
CA ARG A 38 -2.27 3.44 -20.22
C ARG A 38 -2.56 2.34 -21.24
N GLY A 39 -1.53 1.70 -21.80
CA GLY A 39 -1.70 0.56 -22.71
C GLY A 39 -2.07 -0.75 -21.97
N VAL A 40 -1.74 -0.84 -20.68
CA VAL A 40 -2.00 -2.01 -19.83
C VAL A 40 -3.43 -2.01 -19.28
N LEU A 41 -4.10 -0.87 -19.19
CA LEU A 41 -5.44 -0.74 -18.61
C LEU A 41 -6.35 0.00 -19.60
N GLY A 42 -7.55 -0.54 -19.84
CA GLY A 42 -8.54 0.09 -20.72
C GLY A 42 -8.90 1.52 -20.29
N PRO A 43 -9.62 2.29 -21.12
CA PRO A 43 -9.85 3.73 -21.01
C PRO A 43 -10.60 4.23 -19.74
N GLY A 44 -10.81 3.39 -18.72
CA GLY A 44 -11.59 3.68 -17.51
C GLY A 44 -10.82 4.29 -16.33
N LEU A 45 -9.49 4.36 -16.36
CA LEU A 45 -8.70 4.87 -15.22
C LEU A 45 -8.35 6.36 -15.28
N ASP A 46 -8.65 7.06 -16.38
CA ASP A 46 -8.45 8.51 -16.50
C ASP A 46 -9.45 9.35 -15.64
N GLY A 47 -10.17 8.73 -14.70
CA GLY A 47 -11.24 9.39 -13.97
C GLY A 47 -11.79 8.69 -12.72
N ILE A 48 -10.94 8.16 -11.83
CA ILE A 48 -11.37 7.83 -10.46
C ILE A 48 -11.63 9.14 -9.70
N ARG A 49 -12.79 9.75 -9.94
CA ARG A 49 -13.25 10.96 -9.25
C ARG A 49 -13.79 10.58 -7.87
N GLY A 50 -13.02 10.86 -6.82
CA GLY A 50 -13.43 10.64 -5.42
C GLY A 50 -13.09 11.77 -4.42
N VAL A 51 -12.44 12.84 -4.88
CA VAL A 51 -11.89 13.93 -4.03
C VAL A 51 -12.93 14.52 -3.07
N GLU A 52 -14.17 14.70 -3.51
CA GLU A 52 -15.22 15.28 -2.67
C GLU A 52 -15.75 14.34 -1.56
N ALA A 53 -15.61 13.02 -1.71
CA ALA A 53 -16.16 12.05 -0.75
C ALA A 53 -15.27 11.92 0.50
N VAL A 54 -13.94 11.91 0.31
CA VAL A 54 -12.97 11.87 1.41
C VAL A 54 -13.03 13.16 2.23
N ALA A 55 -12.99 14.31 1.57
CA ALA A 55 -13.10 15.63 2.23
C ALA A 55 -14.45 15.82 2.97
N ARG A 56 -15.57 15.32 2.41
CA ARG A 56 -16.88 15.37 3.09
C ARG A 56 -16.94 14.50 4.35
N ARG A 57 -16.19 13.40 4.43
CA ARG A 57 -16.10 12.56 5.64
C ARG A 57 -15.22 13.20 6.72
N ILE A 58 -14.20 13.96 6.31
CA ILE A 58 -13.33 14.77 7.19
C ILE A 58 -14.10 15.94 7.82
N VAL A 59 -14.95 16.63 7.04
CA VAL A 59 -15.65 17.86 7.46
C VAL A 59 -17.07 17.60 7.99
N GLY A 60 -17.70 16.48 7.62
CA GLY A 60 -19.13 16.22 7.83
C GLY A 60 -19.53 15.79 9.24
N ASN A 61 -18.60 15.41 10.12
CA ASN A 61 -18.97 15.00 11.47
C ASN A 61 -18.99 16.18 12.46
N ARG A 62 -20.06 16.96 12.39
CA ARG A 62 -20.40 18.01 13.35
C ARG A 62 -20.93 17.46 14.69
N ASP A 63 -21.00 16.13 14.85
CA ASP A 63 -21.54 15.44 16.03
C ASP A 63 -20.47 14.83 16.96
N GLY A 64 -19.19 15.22 16.81
CA GLY A 64 -18.15 14.96 17.82
C GLY A 64 -17.56 13.53 17.85
N ALA A 65 -17.98 12.61 16.97
CA ALA A 65 -17.34 11.30 16.84
C ALA A 65 -16.24 11.34 15.76
N ARG A 66 -14.96 11.39 16.16
CA ARG A 66 -13.84 11.35 15.22
C ARG A 66 -13.86 10.02 14.43
N VAL A 67 -14.11 10.09 13.11
CA VAL A 67 -13.99 8.93 12.21
C VAL A 67 -12.53 8.83 11.79
N THR A 68 -11.93 7.64 11.90
CA THR A 68 -10.57 7.38 11.43
C THR A 68 -10.54 7.29 9.91
N ILE A 69 -9.62 8.02 9.28
CA ILE A 69 -9.33 7.92 7.84
C ILE A 69 -8.43 6.70 7.60
N ARG A 70 -8.84 5.79 6.72
CA ARG A 70 -8.06 4.60 6.37
C ARG A 70 -7.30 4.82 5.05
N ILE A 71 -5.97 4.84 5.12
CA ILE A 71 -5.09 4.92 3.95
C ILE A 71 -4.50 3.53 3.72
N VAL A 72 -4.79 2.93 2.57
CA VAL A 72 -4.32 1.57 2.24
C VAL A 72 -3.24 1.66 1.17
N VAL A 73 -2.04 1.17 1.48
CA VAL A 73 -0.99 0.95 0.48
C VAL A 73 -1.20 -0.42 -0.14
N THR A 74 -1.45 -0.48 -1.45
CA THR A 74 -1.85 -1.71 -2.15
C THR A 74 -1.07 -1.91 -3.45
N GLY A 75 -1.19 -3.11 -4.03
CA GLY A 75 -0.56 -3.50 -5.28
C GLY A 75 0.22 -4.82 -5.22
N PRO A 76 0.82 -5.23 -6.36
CA PRO A 76 1.56 -6.49 -6.50
C PRO A 76 2.72 -6.64 -5.52
N GLU A 77 3.29 -7.83 -5.42
CA GLU A 77 4.49 -8.07 -4.61
C GLU A 77 5.69 -7.22 -5.08
N SER A 78 6.58 -6.94 -4.12
CA SER A 78 7.87 -6.27 -4.36
C SER A 78 7.76 -4.87 -5.00
N THR A 79 6.70 -4.13 -4.67
CA THR A 79 6.46 -2.74 -5.11
C THR A 79 6.72 -1.69 -4.02
N GLY A 80 7.39 -2.08 -2.93
CA GLY A 80 7.80 -1.16 -1.85
C GLY A 80 6.69 -0.77 -0.87
N LYS A 81 5.56 -1.50 -0.84
CA LYS A 81 4.38 -1.20 -0.02
C LYS A 81 4.70 -1.07 1.46
N SER A 82 5.34 -2.08 2.06
CA SER A 82 5.66 -2.09 3.49
C SER A 82 6.58 -0.93 3.89
N THR A 83 7.59 -0.64 3.07
CA THR A 83 8.47 0.52 3.29
C THR A 83 7.70 1.83 3.20
N LEU A 84 6.84 1.99 2.19
CA LEU A 84 6.03 3.19 2.03
C LEU A 84 5.02 3.35 3.18
N ALA A 85 4.36 2.27 3.59
CA ALA A 85 3.42 2.27 4.70
C ALA A 85 4.08 2.69 6.02
N ALA A 86 5.29 2.18 6.30
CA ALA A 86 6.07 2.58 7.47
C ALA A 86 6.41 4.08 7.43
N VAL A 87 6.96 4.58 6.32
CA VAL A 87 7.32 6.00 6.17
C VAL A 87 6.10 6.91 6.28
N LEU A 88 4.95 6.50 5.72
CA LEU A 88 3.71 7.25 5.85
C LEU A 88 3.17 7.23 7.29
N GLY A 89 3.26 6.09 7.98
CA GLY A 89 2.90 5.97 9.39
C GLY A 89 3.67 6.98 10.26
N ASP A 90 5.00 7.02 10.09
CA ASP A 90 5.86 7.97 10.82
C ASP A 90 5.50 9.43 10.51
N ARG A 91 5.36 9.77 9.21
CA ARG A 91 5.04 11.14 8.78
C ARG A 91 3.68 11.62 9.26
N LEU A 92 2.69 10.73 9.26
CA LEU A 92 1.31 11.04 9.66
C LEU A 92 1.10 10.84 11.18
N ARG A 93 2.12 10.35 11.90
CA ARG A 93 2.01 9.93 13.30
C ARG A 93 0.82 8.97 13.51
N ALA A 94 0.67 8.04 12.59
CA ALA A 94 -0.44 7.12 12.49
C ALA A 94 0.02 5.67 12.75
N PRO A 95 -0.79 4.83 13.40
CA PRO A 95 -0.50 3.41 13.48
C PRO A 95 -0.47 2.79 12.08
N VAL A 96 0.43 1.83 11.90
CA VAL A 96 0.55 1.02 10.69
C VAL A 96 0.01 -0.38 10.96
N VAL A 97 -1.01 -0.79 10.21
CA VAL A 97 -1.53 -2.16 10.21
C VAL A 97 -0.65 -2.99 9.26
N PRO A 98 0.05 -4.03 9.75
CA PRO A 98 0.96 -4.80 8.91
C PRO A 98 0.23 -5.75 7.97
N GLU A 99 0.91 -6.18 6.89
CA GLU A 99 0.41 -7.18 5.94
C GLU A 99 0.08 -8.51 6.64
N ALA A 100 -1.22 -8.81 6.78
CA ALA A 100 -1.70 -10.01 7.47
C ALA A 100 -1.26 -11.31 6.77
N ALA A 101 -1.21 -11.33 5.45
CA ALA A 101 -0.78 -12.51 4.68
C ALA A 101 0.68 -12.88 4.98
N ARG A 102 1.56 -11.87 5.10
CA ARG A 102 2.97 -12.05 5.47
C ARG A 102 3.09 -12.55 6.91
N ARG A 103 2.42 -11.89 7.85
CA ARG A 103 2.39 -12.31 9.27
C ARG A 103 1.92 -13.74 9.45
N TYR A 104 0.88 -14.13 8.71
CA TYR A 104 0.38 -15.49 8.74
C TYR A 104 1.39 -16.48 8.16
N ALA A 105 1.96 -16.20 6.99
CA ALA A 105 2.95 -17.06 6.35
C ALA A 105 4.19 -17.27 7.24
N GLU A 106 4.73 -16.20 7.83
CA GLU A 106 5.86 -16.27 8.77
C GLU A 106 5.54 -17.19 9.96
N ALA A 107 4.36 -17.05 10.57
CA ALA A 107 3.93 -17.89 11.69
C ALA A 107 3.74 -19.38 11.28
N GLN A 108 3.30 -19.65 10.06
CA GLN A 108 3.22 -21.03 9.55
C GLN A 108 4.61 -21.62 9.35
N LEU A 109 5.56 -20.86 8.80
CA LEU A 109 6.94 -21.30 8.56
C LEU A 109 7.70 -21.61 9.85
N GLU A 110 7.38 -20.95 10.97
CA GLU A 110 7.90 -21.29 12.30
C GLU A 110 7.47 -22.70 12.75
N THR A 111 6.31 -23.16 12.31
CA THR A 111 5.75 -24.47 12.69
C THR A 111 6.10 -25.55 11.67
N ASP A 112 6.02 -25.21 10.38
CA ASP A 112 6.33 -26.08 9.24
C ASP A 112 7.14 -25.28 8.20
N PRO A 113 8.47 -25.44 8.16
CA PRO A 113 9.34 -24.74 7.21
C PRO A 113 9.05 -25.05 5.73
N ALA A 114 8.27 -26.08 5.42
CA ALA A 114 7.85 -26.43 4.06
C ALA A 114 6.46 -25.87 3.72
N HIS A 115 5.82 -25.14 4.62
CA HIS A 115 4.49 -24.60 4.42
C HIS A 115 4.45 -23.62 3.24
N THR A 116 3.50 -23.85 2.34
CA THR A 116 3.15 -22.94 1.25
C THR A 116 1.70 -22.50 1.45
N LEU A 117 1.40 -21.22 1.22
CA LEU A 117 0.03 -20.73 1.32
C LEU A 117 -0.90 -21.45 0.34
N LEU A 118 -2.05 -21.86 0.84
CA LEU A 118 -3.12 -22.56 0.13
C LEU A 118 -4.43 -21.75 0.15
N ALA A 119 -5.38 -22.16 -0.67
CA ALA A 119 -6.73 -21.57 -0.69
C ALA A 119 -7.43 -21.63 0.68
N THR A 120 -7.12 -22.66 1.49
CA THR A 120 -7.65 -22.83 2.86
C THR A 120 -7.14 -21.75 3.82
N ASP A 121 -6.02 -21.11 3.51
CA ASP A 121 -5.37 -20.11 4.38
C ASP A 121 -5.94 -18.70 4.18
N VAL A 122 -6.70 -18.47 3.09
CA VAL A 122 -7.36 -17.19 2.82
C VAL A 122 -8.29 -16.77 3.96
N ALA A 123 -9.05 -17.73 4.51
CA ALA A 123 -9.98 -17.46 5.61
C ALA A 123 -9.25 -17.11 6.93
N PRO A 124 -8.25 -17.89 7.39
CA PRO A 124 -7.38 -17.50 8.51
C PRO A 124 -6.70 -16.14 8.32
N ILE A 125 -6.12 -15.86 7.13
CA ILE A 125 -5.48 -14.57 6.82
C ILE A 125 -6.48 -13.43 6.95
N ALA A 126 -7.69 -13.58 6.42
CA ALA A 126 -8.72 -12.56 6.51
C ALA A 126 -9.12 -12.25 7.96
N ARG A 127 -9.26 -13.28 8.81
CA ARG A 127 -9.53 -13.07 10.25
C ARG A 127 -8.38 -12.36 10.96
N LEU A 128 -7.13 -12.72 10.62
CA LEU A 128 -5.97 -12.03 11.16
C LEU A 128 -5.95 -10.56 10.74
N ALA A 129 -6.25 -10.25 9.47
CA ALA A 129 -6.35 -8.87 8.99
C ALA A 129 -7.40 -8.06 9.75
N MET A 130 -8.59 -8.63 9.97
CA MET A 130 -9.65 -8.00 10.76
C MET A 130 -9.21 -7.75 12.21
N SER A 131 -8.52 -8.70 12.84
CA SER A 131 -8.03 -8.54 14.20
C SER A 131 -6.96 -7.45 14.30
N LEU A 132 -6.02 -7.39 13.34
CA LEU A 132 -4.98 -6.36 13.29
C LEU A 132 -5.58 -4.97 13.04
N GLU A 133 -6.59 -4.86 12.18
CA GLU A 133 -7.37 -3.63 12.01
C GLU A 133 -8.01 -3.21 13.34
N GLU A 134 -8.76 -4.11 13.99
CA GLU A 134 -9.47 -3.80 15.25
C GLU A 134 -8.51 -3.33 16.35
N GLN A 135 -7.33 -3.93 16.45
CA GLN A 135 -6.28 -3.51 17.39
C GLN A 135 -5.77 -2.11 17.08
N ALA A 136 -5.45 -1.79 15.83
CA ALA A 136 -4.96 -0.46 15.45
C ALA A 136 -6.02 0.63 15.61
N MET A 137 -7.30 0.26 15.48
CA MET A 137 -8.44 1.17 15.57
C MET A 137 -8.94 1.38 17.01
N ALA A 138 -8.48 0.58 17.98
CA ALA A 138 -8.91 0.65 19.38
C ALA A 138 -8.70 2.04 20.01
N ALA A 139 -7.59 2.71 19.67
CA ALA A 139 -7.27 4.06 20.14
C ALA A 139 -8.01 5.17 19.37
N ARG A 140 -8.84 4.82 18.38
CA ARG A 140 -9.56 5.75 17.47
C ARG A 140 -8.63 6.81 16.89
N PRO A 141 -7.55 6.41 16.20
CA PRO A 141 -6.60 7.36 15.63
C PRO A 141 -7.29 8.23 14.59
N ALA A 142 -6.74 9.41 14.31
CA ALA A 142 -7.25 10.28 13.25
C ALA A 142 -7.15 9.61 11.87
N VAL A 143 -6.03 8.93 11.67
CA VAL A 143 -5.59 8.28 10.45
C VAL A 143 -4.98 6.94 10.86
N ALA A 144 -5.19 5.90 10.05
CA ALA A 144 -4.46 4.64 10.14
C ALA A 144 -3.95 4.27 8.74
N VAL A 145 -2.70 3.81 8.67
CA VAL A 145 -2.07 3.36 7.42
C VAL A 145 -2.09 1.84 7.40
N PHE A 146 -2.49 1.25 6.29
CA PHE A 146 -2.61 -0.19 6.12
C PHE A 146 -1.60 -0.65 5.06
N ASP A 147 -0.68 -1.52 5.44
CA ASP A 147 0.14 -2.28 4.50
C ASP A 147 -0.70 -3.45 3.97
N THR A 148 -1.44 -3.19 2.90
CA THR A 148 -2.52 -4.02 2.33
C THR A 148 -3.76 -4.16 3.23
N ASP A 149 -4.84 -4.72 2.67
CA ASP A 149 -6.14 -4.89 3.31
C ASP A 149 -6.88 -6.13 2.79
N LEU A 150 -8.15 -6.31 3.20
CA LEU A 150 -8.97 -7.44 2.71
C LEU A 150 -9.26 -7.39 1.21
N VAL A 151 -9.32 -6.21 0.57
CA VAL A 151 -9.43 -6.13 -0.90
C VAL A 151 -8.20 -6.76 -1.54
N SER A 152 -7.00 -6.46 -1.01
CA SER A 152 -5.75 -7.07 -1.45
C SER A 152 -5.76 -8.59 -1.27
N THR A 153 -6.27 -9.10 -0.13
CA THR A 153 -6.46 -10.54 0.10
C THR A 153 -7.38 -11.18 -0.94
N VAL A 154 -8.48 -10.52 -1.32
CA VAL A 154 -9.40 -11.02 -2.36
C VAL A 154 -8.72 -11.07 -3.72
N VAL A 155 -7.97 -10.02 -4.10
CA VAL A 155 -7.22 -9.99 -5.37
C VAL A 155 -6.25 -11.17 -5.44
N TYR A 156 -5.46 -11.39 -4.39
CA TYR A 156 -4.52 -12.51 -4.35
C TYR A 156 -5.22 -13.88 -4.37
N ALA A 157 -6.30 -14.05 -3.61
CA ALA A 157 -7.04 -15.30 -3.59
C ALA A 157 -7.64 -15.64 -4.96
N ARG A 158 -8.23 -14.65 -5.64
CA ARG A 158 -8.75 -14.82 -7.01
C ARG A 158 -7.65 -15.14 -8.00
N HIS A 159 -6.50 -14.46 -7.91
CA HIS A 159 -5.38 -14.68 -8.83
C HIS A 159 -4.74 -16.07 -8.65
N TYR A 160 -4.47 -16.49 -7.42
CA TYR A 160 -3.77 -17.75 -7.15
C TYR A 160 -4.69 -18.98 -7.06
N TYR A 161 -5.94 -18.81 -6.62
CA TYR A 161 -6.87 -19.91 -6.33
C TYR A 161 -8.20 -19.83 -7.10
N GLY A 162 -8.36 -18.85 -7.98
CA GLY A 162 -9.54 -18.66 -8.82
C GLY A 162 -10.75 -18.05 -8.09
N SER A 163 -10.76 -17.98 -6.76
CA SER A 163 -11.86 -17.42 -5.98
C SER A 163 -11.42 -17.00 -4.56
N ALA A 164 -12.21 -16.15 -3.92
CA ALA A 164 -12.13 -15.88 -2.49
C ALA A 164 -13.42 -16.38 -1.80
N PRO A 165 -13.38 -16.78 -0.51
CA PRO A 165 -14.60 -17.09 0.22
C PRO A 165 -15.55 -15.88 0.23
N ALA A 166 -16.84 -16.11 -0.05
CA ALA A 166 -17.82 -15.03 -0.22
C ALA A 166 -17.91 -14.08 0.99
N TRP A 167 -17.72 -14.61 2.20
CA TRP A 167 -17.70 -13.78 3.41
C TRP A 167 -16.48 -12.85 3.47
N VAL A 168 -15.32 -13.26 2.94
CA VAL A 168 -14.12 -12.41 2.86
C VAL A 168 -14.37 -11.26 1.90
N GLU A 169 -15.02 -11.52 0.75
CA GLU A 169 -15.39 -10.44 -0.17
C GLU A 169 -16.41 -9.47 0.42
N ALA A 170 -17.36 -9.97 1.20
CA ALA A 170 -18.33 -9.13 1.91
C ALA A 170 -17.62 -8.21 2.94
N GLU A 171 -16.73 -8.76 3.75
CA GLU A 171 -15.92 -8.00 4.70
C GLU A 171 -15.00 -7.00 3.99
N ALA A 172 -14.38 -7.37 2.88
CA ALA A 172 -13.56 -6.47 2.06
C ALA A 172 -14.36 -5.25 1.57
N ARG A 173 -15.61 -5.44 1.13
CA ARG A 173 -16.47 -4.31 0.72
C ARG A 173 -16.85 -3.41 1.89
N GLN A 174 -17.11 -3.98 3.06
CA GLN A 174 -17.52 -3.23 4.25
C GLN A 174 -16.38 -2.43 4.88
N ARG A 175 -15.16 -3.00 4.87
CA ARG A 175 -13.97 -2.48 5.55
C ARG A 175 -13.00 -1.72 4.65
N ARG A 176 -13.37 -1.51 3.38
CA ARG A 176 -12.51 -0.84 2.40
C ARG A 176 -11.98 0.51 2.90
N GLY A 177 -10.76 0.83 2.49
CA GLY A 177 -10.09 2.09 2.80
C GLY A 177 -10.82 3.30 2.22
N ASP A 178 -10.54 4.47 2.81
CA ASP A 178 -11.03 5.75 2.28
C ASP A 178 -10.16 6.23 1.10
N LEU A 179 -8.87 5.87 1.11
CA LEU A 179 -7.94 6.11 0.00
C LEU A 179 -6.99 4.92 -0.17
N TYR A 180 -6.86 4.45 -1.41
CA TYR A 180 -5.90 3.44 -1.82
C TYR A 180 -4.73 4.07 -2.57
N LEU A 181 -3.51 3.74 -2.17
CA LEU A 181 -2.27 4.09 -2.85
C LEU A 181 -1.79 2.86 -3.62
N LEU A 182 -2.13 2.78 -4.90
CA LEU A 182 -1.81 1.65 -5.77
C LEU A 182 -0.39 1.81 -6.32
N CYS A 183 0.53 1.00 -5.79
CA CYS A 183 1.94 1.04 -6.14
C CYS A 183 2.21 0.36 -7.49
N ALA A 184 2.83 1.09 -8.41
CA ALA A 184 3.26 0.57 -9.70
C ALA A 184 4.43 -0.43 -9.59
N THR A 185 4.68 -1.16 -10.68
CA THR A 185 5.72 -2.22 -10.78
C THR A 185 7.06 -1.69 -11.32
N ASP A 186 7.35 -0.41 -11.11
CA ASP A 186 8.54 0.31 -11.56
C ASP A 186 9.79 0.06 -10.69
N LEU A 187 9.66 -0.71 -9.61
CA LEU A 187 10.80 -1.24 -8.86
C LEU A 187 11.30 -2.58 -9.42
N PRO A 188 12.62 -2.83 -9.36
CA PRO A 188 13.18 -4.16 -9.59
C PRO A 188 12.46 -5.20 -8.75
N TRP A 189 12.16 -6.36 -9.35
CA TRP A 189 11.60 -7.46 -8.60
C TRP A 189 12.66 -8.05 -7.68
N THR A 190 12.28 -8.28 -6.44
CA THR A 190 13.07 -9.03 -5.46
C THR A 190 12.23 -10.20 -5.00
N ALA A 191 12.82 -11.40 -5.00
CA ALA A 191 12.19 -12.58 -4.44
C ALA A 191 11.87 -12.32 -2.97
N ASP A 192 10.61 -12.48 -2.58
CA ASP A 192 10.20 -12.30 -1.19
C ASP A 192 10.24 -13.61 -0.38
N GLY A 193 10.70 -14.69 -1.00
CA GLY A 193 10.82 -16.03 -0.40
C GLY A 193 9.49 -16.75 -0.17
N ILE A 194 8.36 -16.09 -0.46
CA ILE A 194 7.01 -16.59 -0.19
C ILE A 194 6.22 -16.76 -1.50
N ARG A 195 6.48 -15.92 -2.52
CA ARG A 195 5.69 -15.85 -3.75
C ARG A 195 6.61 -15.72 -4.96
N ASP A 196 6.54 -16.69 -5.87
CA ASP A 196 7.57 -16.92 -6.87
C ASP A 196 7.04 -16.93 -8.32
N ARG A 197 6.46 -15.79 -8.76
CA ARG A 197 6.00 -15.61 -10.16
C ARG A 197 6.30 -14.22 -10.74
N PRO A 198 7.55 -13.96 -11.17
CA PRO A 198 7.94 -12.67 -11.75
C PRO A 198 7.15 -12.27 -13.01
N SER A 199 6.69 -13.24 -13.81
CA SER A 199 5.98 -13.01 -15.07
C SER A 199 4.53 -12.55 -14.91
N ALA A 200 3.97 -12.60 -13.71
CA ALA A 200 2.57 -12.25 -13.43
C ALA A 200 2.38 -10.81 -12.91
N ARG A 201 3.44 -10.02 -12.76
CA ARG A 201 3.35 -8.70 -12.08
C ARG A 201 2.40 -7.73 -12.76
N GLU A 202 2.41 -7.66 -14.09
CA GLU A 202 1.50 -6.78 -14.84
C GLU A 202 0.05 -7.28 -14.81
N GLU A 203 -0.14 -8.60 -14.88
CA GLU A 203 -1.47 -9.21 -14.75
C GLU A 203 -2.06 -8.95 -13.37
N LEU A 204 -1.25 -9.14 -12.33
CA LEU A 204 -1.63 -8.86 -10.97
C LEU A 204 -1.89 -7.37 -10.76
N LEU A 205 -1.07 -6.48 -11.34
CA LEU A 205 -1.31 -5.04 -11.30
C LEU A 205 -2.65 -4.67 -11.95
N ARG A 206 -2.97 -5.29 -13.09
CA ARG A 206 -4.28 -5.17 -13.74
C ARG A 206 -5.40 -5.64 -12.80
N ALA A 207 -5.24 -6.81 -12.19
CA ALA A 207 -6.22 -7.35 -11.26
C ALA A 207 -6.46 -6.44 -10.03
N PHE A 208 -5.40 -5.78 -9.53
CA PHE A 208 -5.56 -4.75 -8.49
C PHE A 208 -6.35 -3.55 -8.99
N GLY A 209 -6.03 -3.03 -10.19
CA GLY A 209 -6.77 -1.93 -10.81
C GLY A 209 -8.26 -2.26 -11.01
N ASP A 210 -8.56 -3.43 -11.57
CA ASP A 210 -9.92 -3.92 -11.78
C ASP A 210 -10.68 -4.07 -10.45
N ALA A 211 -10.02 -4.59 -9.41
CA ALA A 211 -10.62 -4.68 -8.08
C ALA A 211 -10.88 -3.30 -7.46
N MET A 212 -10.01 -2.31 -7.65
CA MET A 212 -10.30 -0.95 -7.19
C MET A 212 -11.59 -0.41 -7.82
N CYS A 213 -11.82 -0.68 -9.11
CA CYS A 213 -13.06 -0.32 -9.79
C CYS A 213 -14.27 -1.13 -9.29
N GLU A 214 -14.14 -2.46 -9.18
CA GLU A 214 -15.22 -3.36 -8.73
C GLU A 214 -15.70 -3.02 -7.31
N PHE A 215 -14.77 -2.72 -6.40
CA PHE A 215 -15.07 -2.42 -5.01
C PHE A 215 -15.45 -0.95 -4.79
N GLY A 216 -15.41 -0.11 -5.83
CA GLY A 216 -15.71 1.31 -5.76
C GLY A 216 -14.74 2.08 -4.87
N CYS A 217 -13.45 1.74 -4.94
CA CYS A 217 -12.39 2.34 -4.17
C CYS A 217 -11.98 3.70 -4.76
N THR A 218 -11.69 4.67 -3.89
CA THR A 218 -10.91 5.85 -4.27
C THR A 218 -9.45 5.44 -4.29
N ALA A 219 -8.79 5.50 -5.45
CA ALA A 219 -7.42 5.04 -5.62
C ALA A 219 -6.57 6.05 -6.38
N GLU A 220 -5.31 6.18 -5.98
CA GLU A 220 -4.29 7.00 -6.62
C GLU A 220 -3.05 6.17 -6.93
N TRP A 221 -2.40 6.48 -8.05
CA TRP A 221 -1.17 5.80 -8.46
C TRP A 221 0.04 6.31 -7.69
N VAL A 222 0.91 5.38 -7.31
CA VAL A 222 2.20 5.69 -6.68
C VAL A 222 3.33 5.07 -7.48
N GLU A 223 4.18 5.94 -8.03
CA GLU A 223 5.26 5.62 -8.96
C GLU A 223 6.57 6.30 -8.54
N GLY A 224 7.68 5.94 -9.17
CA GLY A 224 9.02 6.50 -8.95
C GLY A 224 9.82 5.65 -7.97
N THR A 225 11.10 5.92 -7.77
CA THR A 225 11.97 5.16 -6.86
C THR A 225 12.44 6.01 -5.68
N GLY A 226 12.69 5.39 -4.53
CA GLY A 226 13.18 6.08 -3.33
C GLY A 226 12.29 7.28 -2.95
N VAL A 227 12.89 8.46 -2.86
CA VAL A 227 12.20 9.72 -2.49
C VAL A 227 11.07 10.07 -3.45
N ALA A 228 11.23 9.83 -4.76
CA ALA A 228 10.21 10.16 -5.76
C ALA A 228 8.91 9.37 -5.52
N ARG A 229 8.99 8.12 -5.04
CA ARG A 229 7.82 7.33 -4.65
C ARG A 229 7.05 7.97 -3.51
N LEU A 230 7.80 8.40 -2.49
CA LEU A 230 7.22 9.07 -1.33
C LEU A 230 6.57 10.40 -1.71
N GLU A 231 7.22 11.20 -2.55
CA GLU A 231 6.63 12.43 -3.09
C GLU A 231 5.35 12.15 -3.90
N SER A 232 5.32 11.03 -4.63
CA SER A 232 4.11 10.60 -5.33
C SER A 232 2.96 10.29 -4.37
N ALA A 233 3.24 9.53 -3.31
CA ALA A 233 2.26 9.24 -2.27
C ALA A 233 1.78 10.51 -1.55
N VAL A 234 2.68 11.41 -1.15
CA VAL A 234 2.33 12.66 -0.46
C VAL A 234 1.48 13.56 -1.34
N ARG A 235 1.77 13.63 -2.65
CA ARG A 235 0.95 14.38 -3.61
C ARG A 235 -0.46 13.81 -3.69
N ALA A 236 -0.59 12.48 -3.75
CA ALA A 236 -1.89 11.81 -3.71
C ALA A 236 -2.65 12.16 -2.42
N LEU A 237 -2.03 12.10 -1.24
CA LEU A 237 -2.67 12.51 0.02
C LEU A 237 -3.17 13.96 -0.02
N GLY A 238 -2.38 14.87 -0.59
CA GLY A 238 -2.73 16.29 -0.71
C GLY A 238 -3.93 16.55 -1.61
N GLN A 239 -4.14 15.74 -2.65
CA GLN A 239 -5.30 15.84 -3.54
C GLN A 239 -6.63 15.52 -2.84
N HIS A 240 -6.58 14.77 -1.73
CA HIS A 240 -7.76 14.34 -0.96
C HIS A 240 -7.93 15.08 0.37
N ASP A 241 -7.20 16.18 0.58
CA ASP A 241 -7.19 17.01 1.81
C ASP A 241 -6.85 16.21 3.09
N ILE A 242 -6.19 15.05 2.95
CA ILE A 242 -5.75 14.21 4.07
C ILE A 242 -4.52 14.84 4.78
N THR A 243 -3.92 15.88 4.19
CA THR A 243 -2.75 16.62 4.70
C THR A 243 -3.09 17.86 5.52
N ARG A 244 -4.37 18.17 5.77
CA ARG A 244 -4.79 19.35 6.54
C ARG A 244 -5.01 18.97 8.01
N PRO A 245 -3.93 18.55 8.69
CA PRO A 245 -3.11 19.54 9.38
C PRO A 245 -1.60 19.19 9.34
N LEU A 246 -0.88 19.62 8.31
CA LEU A 246 0.59 19.59 8.25
C LEU A 246 1.21 20.99 8.11
N GLY A 247 0.43 22.05 8.38
CA GLY A 247 0.86 23.44 8.24
C GLY A 247 1.24 24.20 9.53
N GLU A 248 1.20 23.57 10.71
CA GLU A 248 1.46 24.29 11.98
C GLU A 248 2.58 23.66 12.85
N VAL A 249 3.41 22.77 12.31
CA VAL A 249 4.56 22.22 13.07
C VAL A 249 5.83 22.21 12.22
N LEU A 250 6.17 23.35 11.63
CA LEU A 250 7.53 23.67 11.17
C LEU A 250 7.71 25.20 11.25
N THR A 251 7.94 25.70 12.46
CA THR A 251 8.67 26.95 12.73
C THR A 251 9.79 26.65 13.69
#